data_AF-A0A1Z8ML68-F1
#
_entry.id   AF-A0A1Z8ML68-F1
#
_cell.length_a   1.000
_cell.length_b   1.000
_cell.length_c   1.000
_cell.angle_alpha   90.00
_cell.angle_beta   90.00
_cell.angle_gamma   90.00
#
_symmetry.space_group_name_H-M   'P 1'
#
loop_
_entity.id
_entity.type
_entity.pdbx_description
1 polymer ?
#
loop_
_entity_poly.entity_id
_entity_poly.type
_entity_poly.pdbx_seq_one_letter_code
_entity_poly.pdbx_strand_id
1 'polypeptide(L)'
;MRQMRKRVSPTSNSIARVLDLCSSGVHVRIGCDNIADVASPAGTPDLIEELVNLSNAERFYDIEILSTIGAGKKLSDVQRQQVTSHLELDRAAIDEMVAEL
;
A
#
# COMPACT_ATOMS: atom_id res chain seq x y z
N MET A 1 4.57 -3.17 -11.89
CA MET A 1 3.91 -2.20 -12.80
C MET A 1 2.88 -1.42 -12.00
N ARG A 2 2.67 -0.12 -12.27
CA ARG A 2 1.54 0.64 -11.67
C ARG A 2 0.24 -0.04 -12.11
N GLN A 3 -0.68 -0.30 -11.20
CA GLN A 3 -1.96 -0.92 -11.57
C GLN A 3 -2.83 0.12 -12.30
N MET A 4 -3.21 -0.18 -13.54
CA MET A 4 -4.13 0.66 -14.32
C MET A 4 -5.57 0.50 -13.83
N ARG A 5 -5.86 1.01 -12.62
CA ARG A 5 -7.15 0.82 -11.93
C ARG A 5 -8.37 1.36 -12.70
N LYS A 6 -8.17 2.32 -13.63
CA LYS A 6 -9.23 2.83 -14.54
C LYS A 6 -9.66 1.81 -15.59
N ARG A 7 -8.88 0.76 -15.84
CA ARG A 7 -9.22 -0.31 -16.77
C ARG A 7 -9.81 -1.49 -16.02
N VAL A 8 -10.97 -1.96 -16.46
CA VAL A 8 -11.59 -3.16 -15.91
C VAL A 8 -10.77 -4.37 -16.35
N SER A 9 -10.25 -5.10 -15.37
CA SER A 9 -9.45 -6.32 -15.56
C SER A 9 -9.79 -7.29 -14.43
N PRO A 10 -9.79 -8.62 -14.66
CA PRO A 10 -9.92 -9.60 -13.58
C PRO A 10 -8.88 -9.44 -12.46
N THR A 11 -7.77 -8.75 -12.73
CA THR A 11 -6.65 -8.55 -11.79
C THR A 11 -6.69 -7.22 -11.04
N SER A 12 -7.72 -6.39 -11.22
CA SER A 12 -7.76 -5.03 -10.63
C SER A 12 -7.91 -5.00 -9.10
N ASN A 13 -8.16 -6.14 -8.45
CA ASN A 13 -8.32 -6.27 -7.00
C ASN A 13 -7.12 -6.94 -6.29
N SER A 14 -6.04 -7.26 -7.00
CA SER A 14 -4.96 -8.10 -6.44
C SER A 14 -4.06 -7.39 -5.41
N ILE A 15 -4.24 -6.08 -5.19
CA ILE A 15 -3.49 -5.30 -4.21
C ILE A 15 -4.48 -4.45 -3.40
N ALA A 16 -4.42 -4.59 -2.08
CA ALA A 16 -5.23 -3.81 -1.15
C ALA A 16 -4.89 -2.31 -1.24
N ARG A 17 -5.90 -1.45 -1.25
CA ARG A 17 -5.77 0.00 -1.41
C ARG A 17 -5.33 0.71 -0.12
N VAL A 18 -4.21 0.29 0.45
CA VAL A 18 -3.76 0.72 1.78
C VAL A 18 -3.58 2.24 1.85
N LEU A 19 -2.94 2.85 0.85
CA LEU A 19 -2.71 4.29 0.84
C LEU A 19 -4.01 5.09 0.71
N ASP A 20 -4.97 4.64 -0.11
CA ASP A 20 -6.28 5.29 -0.23
C ASP A 20 -7.06 5.25 1.09
N LEU A 21 -7.00 4.11 1.80
CA LEU A 21 -7.61 3.95 3.12
C LEU A 21 -6.98 4.93 4.12
N CYS A 22 -5.64 5.00 4.15
CA CYS A 22 -4.89 5.94 4.97
C CYS A 22 -5.25 7.40 4.66
N SER A 23 -5.28 7.80 3.38
CA SER A 23 -5.66 9.15 2.94
C SER A 23 -7.09 9.51 3.39
N SER A 24 -8.00 8.54 3.33
CA SER A 24 -9.40 8.66 3.80
C SER A 24 -9.54 8.71 5.34
N GLY A 25 -8.43 8.60 6.07
CA GLY A 25 -8.41 8.66 7.55
C GLY A 25 -8.73 7.34 8.25
N VAL A 26 -8.80 6.23 7.51
CA VAL A 26 -8.95 4.89 8.07
C VAL A 26 -7.68 4.52 8.82
N HIS A 27 -7.85 3.96 10.03
CA HIS A 27 -6.72 3.45 10.80
C HIS A 27 -6.32 2.06 10.29
N VAL A 28 -5.29 2.04 9.45
CA VAL A 28 -4.71 0.80 8.91
C VAL A 28 -3.70 0.20 9.88
N ARG A 29 -3.70 -1.14 9.99
CA ARG A 29 -2.73 -1.94 10.74
C ARG A 29 -2.29 -3.12 9.88
N ILE A 30 -1.07 -3.60 10.12
CA ILE A 30 -0.49 -4.74 9.41
C ILE A 30 -0.61 -6.00 10.27
N GLY A 31 -0.85 -7.12 9.60
CA GLY A 31 -0.86 -8.44 10.18
C GLY A 31 -0.44 -9.45 9.13
N CYS A 32 0.10 -10.57 9.58
CA CYS A 32 0.29 -11.75 8.76
C CYS A 32 -1.04 -12.52 8.77
N ASP A 33 -1.67 -12.64 7.62
CA ASP A 33 -2.82 -13.55 7.45
C ASP A 33 -2.30 -14.99 7.31
N ASN A 34 -3.17 -15.99 7.52
CA ASN A 34 -2.87 -17.37 7.13
C ASN A 34 -1.58 -17.93 7.79
N ILE A 35 -1.46 -17.72 9.11
CA ILE A 35 -0.26 -18.13 9.87
C ILE A 35 -0.01 -19.65 9.88
N ALA A 36 -1.07 -20.44 9.72
CA ALA A 36 -1.04 -21.89 9.87
C ALA A 36 -0.92 -22.65 8.53
N ASP A 37 -0.96 -21.95 7.39
CA ASP A 37 -0.99 -22.53 6.05
C ASP A 37 -0.03 -21.85 5.07
N VAL A 38 -0.04 -20.51 4.98
CA VAL A 38 0.83 -19.77 4.04
C VAL A 38 2.14 -19.37 4.71
N ALA A 39 2.06 -18.84 5.94
CA ALA A 39 3.25 -18.36 6.65
C ALA A 39 4.05 -19.50 7.32
N SER A 40 3.56 -20.74 7.28
CA SER A 40 4.17 -21.90 7.94
C SER A 40 4.08 -23.15 7.04
N PRO A 41 5.13 -24.00 6.96
CA PRO A 41 6.40 -23.89 7.69
C PRO A 41 7.48 -23.09 6.94
N ALA A 42 7.31 -22.86 5.63
CA ALA A 42 8.35 -22.28 4.77
C ALA A 42 8.16 -20.79 4.46
N GLY A 43 7.00 -20.22 4.81
CA GLY A 43 6.76 -18.78 4.76
C GLY A 43 7.37 -18.06 5.98
N THR A 44 7.00 -16.80 6.15
CA THR A 44 7.45 -15.95 7.25
C THR A 44 6.26 -15.17 7.81
N PRO A 45 6.04 -15.20 9.14
CA PRO A 45 5.05 -14.33 9.78
C PRO A 45 5.64 -12.96 10.18
N ASP A 46 6.85 -12.61 9.70
CA ASP A 46 7.51 -11.36 10.05
C ASP A 46 6.78 -10.16 9.44
N LEU A 47 6.24 -9.31 10.33
CA LEU A 47 5.53 -8.10 9.92
C LEU A 47 6.43 -7.03 9.29
N ILE A 48 7.75 -7.10 9.51
CA ILE A 48 8.70 -6.24 8.81
C ILE A 48 8.77 -6.64 7.33
N GLU A 49 8.77 -7.94 7.03
CA GLU A 49 8.71 -8.42 5.65
C GLU A 49 7.39 -8.01 4.98
N GLU A 50 6.27 -8.09 5.70
CA GLU A 50 4.97 -7.61 5.19
C GLU A 50 4.98 -6.10 4.88
N LEU A 51 5.64 -5.28 5.70
CA LEU A 51 5.81 -3.85 5.42
C LEU A 51 6.68 -3.59 4.20
N VAL A 52 7.74 -4.39 4.01
CA VAL A 52 8.58 -4.31 2.81
C VAL A 52 7.77 -4.70 1.57
N ASN A 53 6.97 -5.78 1.65
CA ASN A 53 6.08 -6.21 0.58
C ASN A 53 5.07 -5.11 0.23
N LEU A 54 4.44 -4.51 1.24
CA LEU A 54 3.54 -3.35 1.07
C LEU A 54 4.24 -2.20 0.36
N SER A 55 5.44 -1.81 0.81
CA SER A 55 6.20 -0.69 0.22
C SER A 55 6.47 -0.90 -1.27
N ASN A 56 6.77 -2.13 -1.67
CA ASN A 56 7.05 -2.50 -3.05
C ASN A 56 5.77 -2.60 -3.89
N ALA A 57 4.70 -3.15 -3.31
CA ALA A 57 3.40 -3.28 -3.98
C ALA A 57 2.79 -1.91 -4.29
N GLU A 58 2.83 -0.99 -3.33
CA GLU A 58 2.28 0.36 -3.45
C GLU A 58 3.30 1.39 -3.99
N ARG A 59 4.57 1.01 -4.14
CA ARG A 59 5.69 1.89 -4.58
C ARG A 59 5.85 3.13 -3.70
N PHE A 60 5.66 2.92 -2.40
CA PHE A 60 5.66 3.96 -1.40
C PHE A 60 6.74 3.64 -0.36
N TYR A 61 7.75 4.51 -0.28
CA TYR A 61 9.00 4.27 0.45
C TYR A 61 9.24 5.29 1.57
N ASP A 62 8.20 5.98 2.03
CA ASP A 62 8.30 6.86 3.18
C ASP A 62 8.39 6.02 4.47
N ILE A 63 9.62 5.91 5.00
CA ILE A 63 9.92 5.05 6.15
C ILE A 63 9.20 5.52 7.42
N GLU A 64 8.98 6.82 7.60
CA GLU A 64 8.29 7.34 8.79
C GLU A 64 6.81 6.94 8.78
N ILE A 65 6.15 7.05 7.63
CA ILE A 65 4.75 6.65 7.48
C ILE A 65 4.62 5.13 7.56
N LEU A 66 5.48 4.37 6.87
CA LEU A 66 5.48 2.91 6.92
C LEU A 66 5.73 2.38 8.34
N SER A 67 6.70 2.95 9.08
CA SER A 67 6.95 2.56 10.46
C SER A 67 5.79 2.93 11.39
N THR A 68 5.07 4.03 11.13
CA THR A 68 3.85 4.39 11.88
C THR A 68 2.76 3.35 11.68
N ILE A 69 2.53 2.92 10.42
CA ILE A 69 1.59 1.85 10.07
C ILE A 69 2.01 0.52 10.72
N GLY A 70 3.29 0.17 10.61
CA GLY A 70 3.88 -1.03 11.18
C GLY A 70 3.78 -1.12 12.70
N ALA A 71 3.94 0.02 13.38
CA ALA A 71 3.72 0.14 14.82
C ALA A 71 2.23 0.10 15.21
N GLY A 72 1.32 -0.08 14.25
CA GLY A 72 -0.12 -0.09 14.46
C GLY A 72 -0.69 1.26 14.90
N LYS A 73 0.05 2.36 14.69
CA LYS A 73 -0.36 3.71 15.10
C LYS A 73 -1.19 4.37 14.00
N LYS A 74 -2.15 5.19 14.42
CA LYS A 74 -2.94 6.00 13.49
C LYS A 74 -2.06 7.12 12.92
N LEU A 75 -2.11 7.31 11.61
CA LEU A 75 -1.41 8.43 10.95
C LEU A 75 -1.97 9.77 11.45
N SER A 76 -1.06 10.73 11.65
CA SER A 76 -1.42 12.13 11.88
C SER A 76 -2.01 12.77 10.62
N ASP A 77 -2.62 13.95 10.76
CA ASP A 77 -3.15 14.70 9.61
C ASP A 77 -2.03 15.09 8.62
N VAL A 78 -0.82 15.40 9.12
CA VAL A 78 0.34 15.70 8.26
C VAL A 78 0.75 14.47 7.45
N GLN A 79 0.88 13.32 8.10
CA GLN A 79 1.21 12.06 7.44
C GLN A 79 0.15 11.64 6.42
N ARG A 80 -1.14 11.81 6.76
CA ARG A 80 -2.23 11.59 5.82
C ARG A 80 -2.13 12.50 4.60
N GLN A 81 -1.81 13.77 4.79
CA GLN A 81 -1.63 14.70 3.68
C GLN A 81 -0.46 14.30 2.79
N GLN A 82 0.66 13.81 3.36
CA GLN A 82 1.78 13.28 2.59
C GLN A 82 1.37 12.06 1.74
N VAL A 83 0.57 11.14 2.30
CA VAL A 83 -0.01 10.01 1.55
C VAL A 83 -0.91 10.50 0.42
N THR A 84 -1.78 11.48 0.67
CA THR A 84 -2.65 12.07 -0.36
C THR A 84 -1.82 12.67 -1.50
N SER A 85 -0.81 13.49 -1.19
CA SER A 85 0.06 14.08 -2.20
C SER A 85 0.79 13.01 -3.03
N HIS A 86 1.23 11.92 -2.41
CA HIS A 86 1.81 10.79 -3.14
C HIS A 86 0.82 10.17 -4.13
N LEU A 87 -0.42 9.91 -3.69
CA LEU A 87 -1.46 9.34 -4.56
C LEU A 87 -1.82 10.25 -5.73
N GLU A 88 -1.82 11.57 -5.52
CA GLU A 88 -2.08 12.56 -6.58
C GLU A 88 -0.97 12.52 -7.65
N LEU A 89 0.30 12.50 -7.22
CA LEU A 89 1.44 12.35 -8.12
C LEU A 89 1.42 11.00 -8.85
N ASP A 90 1.07 9.93 -8.14
CA ASP A 90 0.97 8.59 -8.73
C ASP A 90 -0.11 8.54 -9.81
N ARG A 91 -1.27 9.15 -9.55
CA ARG A 91 -2.35 9.25 -10.51
C ARG A 91 -1.96 10.06 -11.74
N ALA A 92 -1.28 11.19 -11.56
CA ALA A 92 -0.81 12.03 -12.66
C ALA A 92 0.12 11.26 -13.61
N ALA A 93 1.10 10.53 -13.05
CA ALA A 93 2.03 9.74 -13.86
C ALA A 93 1.37 8.51 -14.51
N ILE A 94 0.34 7.90 -13.90
CA ILE A 94 -0.46 6.87 -14.59
C ILE A 94 -1.21 7.49 -15.78
N ASP A 95 -1.80 8.67 -15.61
CA ASP A 95 -2.56 9.33 -16.66
C ASP A 95 -1.67 9.73 -17.84
N GLU A 96 -0.44 10.18 -17.59
CA GLU A 96 0.59 10.40 -18.61
C GLU A 96 0.93 9.11 -19.36
N MET A 97 1.25 8.02 -18.66
CA MET A 97 1.54 6.73 -19.29
C MET A 97 0.39 6.18 -20.13
N VAL A 98 -0.85 6.43 -19.72
CA VAL A 98 -2.04 5.98 -20.47
C VAL A 98 -2.27 6.83 -21.71
N ALA A 99 -1.92 8.12 -21.69
CA ALA A 99 -2.05 9.01 -22.86
C ALA A 99 -1.04 8.67 -23.98
N GLU A 100 0.09 8.04 -23.64
CA GLU A 100 1.12 7.60 -24.59
C GLU A 100 0.82 6.24 -25.26
N LEU A 101 -0.22 5.52 -24.82
CA LEU A 101 -0.63 4.20 -25.30
C LEU A 101 -1.85 4.26 -26.25
#